data_AF-A0A2V2S6K7-F1
#
_entry.id   AF-A0A2V2S6K7-F1
#
_cell.length_a   1.000
_cell.length_b   1.000
_cell.length_c   1.000
_cell.angle_alpha   90.00
_cell.angle_beta   90.00
_cell.angle_gamma   90.00
#
_symmetry.space_group_name_H-M   'P 1'
#
loop_
_entity.id
_entity.type
_entity.pdbx_description
1 polymer ?
#
loop_
_entity_poly.entity_id
_entity_poly.type
_entity_poly.pdbx_seq_one_letter_code
_entity_poly.pdbx_strand_id
1 'polypeptide(L)'
;MEQFIFTTANTKVALTIMRFDVRFQNKTLPVEFVFGTDVNIRRLLTWRKCANSQASPGVADTLEYARYAAKRWRSYRQERRTMSSYDELRDAVKQQPRGEFVFVLVALSKWYPPTSLSGFCFCRRTWCHHIVVDLAAVHPDAITVGNAQVKGIGTGMFYSLVKLADMLRVETVWGEATENSAPFYQKLLGLPRVTDHFFITGQVFEHCLRGYADLPGKA
;
A
#
# COMPACT_ATOMS: atom_id res chain seq x y z
N MET A 1 29.93 -1.63 -43.38
CA MET A 1 28.46 -1.74 -43.25
C MET A 1 28.20 -2.71 -42.10
N GLU A 2 28.12 -2.17 -40.89
CA GLU A 2 27.81 -2.90 -39.67
C GLU A 2 26.28 -3.03 -39.56
N GLN A 3 25.78 -4.24 -39.35
CA GLN A 3 24.40 -4.47 -38.92
C GLN A 3 24.42 -4.84 -37.44
N PHE A 4 24.11 -3.86 -36.60
CA PHE A 4 23.78 -4.06 -35.20
C PHE A 4 22.40 -4.73 -35.11
N ILE A 5 22.40 -6.03 -34.81
CA ILE A 5 21.19 -6.73 -34.38
C ILE A 5 20.94 -6.35 -32.92
N PHE A 6 20.00 -5.43 -32.70
CA PHE A 6 19.40 -5.22 -31.38
C PHE A 6 18.53 -6.42 -31.06
N THR A 7 19.08 -7.40 -30.35
CA THR A 7 18.30 -8.40 -29.63
C THR A 7 17.60 -7.68 -28.47
N THR A 8 16.30 -7.45 -28.64
CA THR A 8 15.39 -7.01 -27.58
C THR A 8 15.35 -8.10 -26.51
N ALA A 9 16.15 -7.91 -25.45
CA ALA A 9 15.99 -8.63 -24.20
C ALA A 9 14.60 -8.29 -23.65
N ASN A 10 13.67 -9.21 -23.90
CA ASN A 10 12.33 -9.20 -23.33
C ASN A 10 12.45 -9.60 -21.85
N THR A 11 13.01 -8.69 -21.05
CA THR A 11 13.11 -8.85 -19.61
C THR A 11 11.69 -8.70 -19.06
N LYS A 12 11.02 -9.84 -18.85
CA LYS A 12 9.88 -9.91 -17.94
C LYS A 12 10.40 -9.44 -16.57
N VAL A 13 10.28 -8.14 -16.30
CA VAL A 13 10.33 -7.60 -14.95
C VAL A 13 9.25 -8.37 -14.19
N ALA A 14 9.67 -9.21 -13.25
CA ALA A 14 8.75 -9.90 -12.38
C ALA A 14 8.14 -8.84 -11.47
N LEU A 15 7.10 -8.16 -11.96
CA LEU A 15 6.20 -7.38 -11.13
C LEU A 15 5.78 -8.33 -10.00
N THR A 16 6.28 -8.09 -8.80
CA THR A 16 5.78 -8.78 -7.61
C THR A 16 4.39 -8.20 -7.35
N ILE A 17 3.43 -8.64 -8.16
CA ILE A 17 2.02 -8.34 -7.97
C ILE A 17 1.61 -9.20 -6.78
N MET A 18 1.38 -8.56 -5.64
CA MET A 18 0.75 -9.24 -4.50
C MET A 18 -0.75 -9.28 -4.77
N ARG A 19 -1.40 -10.38 -4.40
CA ARG A 19 -2.84 -10.56 -4.58
C ARG A 19 -3.49 -10.99 -3.29
N PHE A 20 -4.68 -10.47 -3.06
CA PHE A 20 -5.54 -10.90 -1.97
C PHE A 20 -6.99 -10.67 -2.34
N ASP A 21 -7.89 -11.47 -1.78
CA ASP A 21 -9.31 -11.26 -1.95
C ASP A 21 -9.92 -10.40 -0.84
N VAL A 22 -10.99 -9.70 -1.19
CA VAL A 22 -11.82 -8.93 -0.26
C VAL A 22 -13.26 -9.35 -0.38
N ARG A 23 -14.06 -9.07 0.66
CA ARG A 23 -15.49 -9.34 0.65
C ARG A 23 -16.25 -8.10 0.17
N PHE A 24 -17.06 -8.26 -0.87
CA PHE A 24 -17.95 -7.24 -1.41
C PHE A 24 -19.32 -7.85 -1.72
N GLN A 25 -20.39 -7.36 -1.10
CA GLN A 25 -21.76 -7.87 -1.29
C GLN A 25 -21.86 -9.42 -1.24
N ASN A 26 -21.25 -10.03 -0.22
CA ASN A 26 -21.15 -11.48 -0.01
C ASN A 26 -20.34 -12.27 -1.06
N LYS A 27 -19.69 -11.60 -2.01
CA LYS A 27 -18.73 -12.20 -2.94
C LYS A 27 -17.31 -11.97 -2.46
N THR A 28 -16.46 -12.93 -2.75
CA THR A 28 -15.00 -12.83 -2.60
C THR A 28 -14.44 -12.36 -3.93
N LEU A 29 -13.80 -11.20 -3.96
CA LEU A 29 -13.30 -10.58 -5.19
C LEU A 29 -11.82 -10.21 -5.07
N PRO A 30 -11.04 -10.37 -6.14
CA PRO A 30 -9.60 -10.19 -6.09
C PRO A 30 -9.19 -8.72 -6.10
N VAL A 31 -8.08 -8.43 -5.42
CA VAL A 31 -7.39 -7.14 -5.40
C VAL A 31 -5.92 -7.38 -5.72
N GLU A 32 -5.38 -6.58 -6.63
CA GLU A 32 -3.95 -6.54 -6.91
C GLU A 32 -3.31 -5.43 -6.07
N PHE A 33 -2.20 -5.73 -5.41
CA PHE A 33 -1.44 -4.77 -4.62
C PHE A 33 -0.05 -4.62 -5.22
N VAL A 34 0.16 -3.47 -5.85
CA VAL A 34 1.29 -3.24 -6.76
C VAL A 34 1.98 -1.93 -6.42
N PHE A 35 3.22 -1.77 -6.89
CA PHE A 35 3.89 -0.48 -6.86
C PHE A 35 3.14 0.54 -7.73
N GLY A 36 2.92 1.71 -7.16
CA GLY A 36 2.27 2.84 -7.79
C GLY A 36 3.20 3.59 -8.74
N THR A 37 2.61 4.12 -9.80
CA THR A 37 3.26 5.00 -10.77
C THR A 37 2.70 6.42 -10.66
N ASP A 38 3.30 7.37 -11.38
CA ASP A 38 2.78 8.73 -11.50
C ASP A 38 1.30 8.77 -11.93
N VAL A 39 0.85 7.81 -12.74
CA VAL A 39 -0.56 7.67 -13.14
C VAL A 39 -1.44 7.36 -11.92
N ASN A 40 -1.04 6.42 -11.07
CA ASN A 40 -1.79 6.06 -9.87
C ASN A 40 -1.85 7.23 -8.89
N ILE A 41 -0.74 7.95 -8.70
CA ILE A 41 -0.69 9.12 -7.83
C ILE A 41 -1.62 10.24 -8.32
N ARG A 42 -1.68 10.49 -9.63
CA ARG A 42 -2.67 11.43 -10.18
C ARG A 42 -4.11 10.98 -9.94
N ARG A 43 -4.40 9.68 -9.95
CA ARG A 43 -5.73 9.14 -9.65
C ARG A 43 -6.11 9.28 -8.17
N LEU A 44 -5.16 9.31 -7.24
CA LEU A 44 -5.46 9.65 -5.84
C LEU A 44 -6.06 11.06 -5.72
N LEU A 45 -5.58 12.00 -6.54
CA LEU A 45 -6.11 13.38 -6.57
C LEU A 45 -7.52 13.47 -7.14
N THR A 46 -8.07 12.41 -7.73
CA THR A 46 -9.46 12.37 -8.21
C THR A 46 -10.40 11.75 -7.19
N TRP A 47 -9.93 11.29 -6.03
CA TRP A 47 -10.79 10.80 -4.96
C TRP A 47 -11.68 11.93 -4.43
N ARG A 48 -12.97 11.63 -4.23
CA ARG A 48 -13.98 12.59 -3.78
C ARG A 48 -14.86 11.95 -2.73
N LYS A 49 -15.53 12.78 -1.93
CA LYS A 49 -16.61 12.35 -1.06
C LYS A 49 -17.82 11.99 -1.93
N CYS A 50 -18.48 10.87 -1.63
CA CYS A 50 -19.75 10.53 -2.26
C CYS A 50 -20.83 11.55 -1.88
N ALA A 51 -21.63 12.03 -2.84
CA ALA A 51 -22.62 13.10 -2.60
C ALA A 51 -23.63 12.75 -1.49
N ASN A 52 -23.94 11.47 -1.32
CA ASN A 52 -24.92 10.96 -0.35
C ASN A 52 -24.29 10.37 0.92
N SER A 53 -22.98 10.54 1.14
CA SER A 53 -22.34 10.01 2.34
C SER A 53 -22.51 10.95 3.54
N GLN A 54 -22.98 10.39 4.66
CA GLN A 54 -22.84 11.09 5.93
C GLN A 54 -21.36 11.40 6.19
N ALA A 55 -21.09 12.58 6.73
CA ALA A 55 -19.73 12.98 7.03
C ALA A 55 -19.15 12.06 8.11
N SER A 56 -18.29 11.12 7.73
CA SER A 56 -17.45 10.39 8.67
C SER A 56 -16.06 11.02 8.72
N PRO A 57 -15.46 11.19 9.92
CA PRO A 57 -14.09 11.71 10.06
C PRO A 57 -13.09 10.95 9.18
N GLY A 58 -13.21 9.61 9.09
CA GLY A 58 -12.33 8.78 8.26
C GLY A 58 -12.37 9.08 6.75
N VAL A 59 -13.47 9.64 6.22
CA VAL A 59 -13.51 10.10 4.82
C VAL A 59 -12.70 11.38 4.63
N ALA A 60 -12.75 12.30 5.60
CA ALA A 60 -11.94 13.52 5.54
C ALA A 60 -10.44 13.18 5.58
N ASP A 61 -10.03 12.35 6.56
CA ASP A 61 -8.65 11.86 6.71
C ASP A 61 -8.16 11.20 5.40
N THR A 62 -8.97 10.31 4.82
CA THR A 62 -8.66 9.62 3.55
C THR A 62 -8.38 10.59 2.40
N LEU A 63 -9.21 11.62 2.24
CA LEU A 63 -9.05 12.60 1.17
C LEU A 63 -7.85 13.51 1.40
N GLU A 64 -7.56 13.84 2.66
CA GLU A 64 -6.35 14.56 3.04
C GLU A 64 -5.09 13.74 2.77
N TYR A 65 -5.07 12.48 3.19
CA TYR A 65 -3.96 11.55 2.95
C TYR A 65 -3.68 11.38 1.46
N ALA A 66 -4.72 11.26 0.62
CA ALA A 66 -4.55 11.18 -0.83
C ALA A 66 -3.83 12.42 -1.41
N ARG A 67 -4.18 13.62 -0.93
CA ARG A 67 -3.52 14.88 -1.34
C ARG A 67 -2.09 14.97 -0.82
N TYR A 68 -1.85 14.57 0.44
CA TYR A 68 -0.50 14.57 1.02
C TYR A 68 0.42 13.56 0.37
N ALA A 69 -0.07 12.35 0.06
CA ALA A 69 0.68 11.35 -0.69
C ALA A 69 1.15 11.91 -2.03
N ALA A 70 0.25 12.58 -2.79
CA ALA A 70 0.61 13.19 -4.06
C ALA A 70 1.61 14.35 -3.92
N LYS A 71 1.46 15.19 -2.88
CA LYS A 71 2.41 16.27 -2.58
C LYS A 71 3.80 15.71 -2.25
N ARG A 72 3.89 14.74 -1.32
CA ARG A 72 5.15 14.11 -0.91
C ARG A 72 5.80 13.37 -2.08
N TRP A 73 5.02 12.61 -2.85
CA TRP A 73 5.51 11.91 -4.05
C TRP A 73 6.23 12.86 -5.00
N ARG A 74 5.63 14.02 -5.31
CA ARG A 74 6.23 15.01 -6.21
C ARG A 74 7.58 15.52 -5.68
N SER A 75 7.67 15.80 -4.38
CA SER A 75 8.92 16.24 -3.75
C SER A 75 10.02 15.19 -3.88
N TYR A 76 9.74 13.95 -3.47
CA TYR A 76 10.71 12.86 -3.54
C TYR A 76 11.07 12.47 -4.98
N ARG A 77 10.15 12.68 -5.94
CA ARG A 77 10.40 12.43 -7.36
C ARG A 77 11.45 13.39 -7.92
N GLN A 78 11.41 14.66 -7.52
CA GLN A 78 12.43 15.65 -7.90
C GLN A 78 13.82 15.26 -7.39
N GLU A 79 13.89 14.63 -6.22
CA GLU A 79 15.13 14.12 -5.63
C GLU A 79 15.55 12.74 -6.15
N ARG A 80 14.79 12.14 -7.09
CA ARG A 80 15.02 10.79 -7.62
C ARG A 80 15.03 9.68 -6.54
N ARG A 81 14.22 9.85 -5.49
CA ARG A 81 14.12 8.89 -4.37
C ARG A 81 12.90 7.97 -4.44
N THR A 82 12.07 8.11 -5.47
CA THR A 82 10.84 7.31 -5.64
C THR A 82 11.11 6.01 -6.39
N MET A 83 10.65 4.89 -5.88
CA MET A 83 10.72 3.58 -6.52
C MET A 83 9.33 3.15 -7.00
N SER A 84 9.28 2.60 -8.21
CA SER A 84 8.07 2.21 -8.93
C SER A 84 7.94 0.70 -9.15
N SER A 85 8.91 -0.08 -8.66
CA SER A 85 8.87 -1.54 -8.67
C SER A 85 9.69 -2.14 -7.53
N TYR A 86 9.45 -3.42 -7.25
CA TYR A 86 10.26 -4.18 -6.28
C TYR A 86 11.72 -4.27 -6.69
N ASP A 87 12.01 -4.57 -7.96
CA ASP A 87 13.38 -4.69 -8.45
C ASP A 87 14.13 -3.36 -8.31
N GLU A 88 13.49 -2.24 -8.67
CA GLU A 88 14.07 -0.90 -8.51
C GLU A 88 14.38 -0.61 -7.04
N LEU A 89 13.43 -0.88 -6.13
CA LEU A 89 13.65 -0.70 -4.69
C LEU A 89 14.75 -1.61 -4.14
N ARG A 90 14.75 -2.89 -4.51
CA ARG A 90 15.76 -3.87 -4.08
C ARG A 90 17.14 -3.44 -4.54
N ASP A 91 17.28 -3.04 -5.80
CA ASP A 91 18.55 -2.69 -6.39
C ASP A 91 19.07 -1.36 -5.81
N ALA A 92 18.18 -0.38 -5.56
CA ALA A 92 18.52 0.85 -4.85
C ALA A 92 18.99 0.58 -3.41
N VAL A 93 18.32 -0.31 -2.66
CA VAL A 93 18.75 -0.70 -1.31
C VAL A 93 20.11 -1.41 -1.33
N LYS A 94 20.38 -2.26 -2.31
CA LYS A 94 21.69 -2.91 -2.47
C LYS A 94 22.80 -1.91 -2.78
N GLN A 95 22.54 -0.96 -3.67
CA GLN A 95 23.51 0.06 -4.08
C GLN A 95 23.77 1.08 -2.97
N GLN A 96 22.75 1.47 -2.21
CA GLN A 96 22.86 2.42 -1.12
C GLN A 96 22.11 1.91 0.12
N PRO A 97 22.72 1.04 0.93
CA PRO A 97 22.08 0.44 2.11
C PRO A 97 21.68 1.44 3.20
N ARG A 98 22.21 2.66 3.18
CA ARG A 98 21.83 3.76 4.09
C ARG A 98 20.94 4.82 3.41
N GLY A 99 20.49 4.55 2.18
CA GLY A 99 19.60 5.43 1.44
C GLY A 99 18.19 5.44 2.03
N GLU A 100 17.49 6.57 1.87
CA GLU A 100 16.05 6.63 2.03
C GLU A 100 15.38 6.56 0.66
N PHE A 101 14.41 5.65 0.54
CA PHE A 101 13.66 5.43 -0.68
C PHE A 101 12.17 5.46 -0.39
N VAL A 102 11.43 6.08 -1.27
CA VAL A 102 9.98 6.28 -1.15
C VAL A 102 9.28 5.44 -2.18
N PHE A 103 8.19 4.79 -1.81
CA PHE A 103 7.36 4.06 -2.75
C PHE A 103 5.91 4.14 -2.30
N VAL A 104 5.00 4.00 -3.26
CA VAL A 104 3.58 3.89 -2.96
C VAL A 104 3.15 2.51 -3.40
N LEU A 105 2.44 1.78 -2.54
CA LEU A 105 1.73 0.59 -2.95
C LEU A 105 0.25 0.94 -3.13
N VAL A 106 -0.35 0.45 -4.20
CA VAL A 106 -1.74 0.75 -4.56
C VAL A 106 -2.54 -0.54 -4.67
N ALA A 107 -3.73 -0.53 -4.07
CA ALA A 107 -4.72 -1.60 -4.19
C ALA A 107 -5.60 -1.33 -5.41
N LEU A 108 -5.59 -2.27 -6.35
CA LEU A 108 -6.29 -2.19 -7.62
C LEU A 108 -7.40 -3.25 -7.67
N SER A 109 -8.63 -2.79 -7.86
CA SER A 109 -9.84 -3.61 -7.90
C SER A 109 -10.61 -3.30 -9.19
N LYS A 110 -10.48 -4.15 -10.21
CA LYS A 110 -11.16 -3.92 -11.52
C LYS A 110 -12.69 -3.86 -11.41
N TRP A 111 -13.25 -4.54 -10.41
CA TRP A 111 -14.68 -4.62 -10.12
C TRP A 111 -15.21 -3.43 -9.30
N TYR A 112 -14.35 -2.47 -8.93
CA TYR A 112 -14.71 -1.35 -8.07
C TYR A 112 -14.84 -0.05 -8.89
N PRO A 113 -16.00 0.26 -9.48
CA PRO A 113 -16.22 1.53 -10.16
C PRO A 113 -16.48 2.69 -9.17
N PRO A 114 -16.27 3.96 -9.56
CA PRO A 114 -15.80 4.39 -10.88
C PRO A 114 -14.27 4.32 -11.04
N THR A 115 -13.53 4.06 -9.96
CA THR A 115 -12.07 3.96 -10.01
C THR A 115 -11.58 2.60 -9.52
N SER A 116 -10.80 1.94 -10.37
CA SER A 116 -10.12 0.71 -9.98
C SER A 116 -9.11 0.87 -8.83
N LEU A 117 -8.87 2.08 -8.31
CA LEU A 117 -7.94 2.34 -7.21
C LEU A 117 -8.71 2.37 -5.87
N SER A 118 -8.65 1.26 -5.13
CA SER A 118 -9.46 1.02 -3.93
C SER A 118 -8.72 1.31 -2.61
N GLY A 119 -7.40 1.52 -2.65
CA GLY A 119 -6.58 1.85 -1.48
C GLY A 119 -5.12 2.14 -1.84
N PHE A 120 -4.36 2.68 -0.89
CA PHE A 120 -2.91 2.89 -1.02
C PHE A 120 -2.17 2.92 0.32
N CYS A 121 -0.87 2.61 0.28
CA CYS A 121 0.10 2.90 1.34
C CYS A 121 1.23 3.76 0.76
N PHE A 122 1.49 4.93 1.34
CA PHE A 122 2.69 5.72 1.09
C PHE A 122 3.75 5.29 2.09
N CYS A 123 4.85 4.73 1.58
CA CYS A 123 5.87 4.11 2.41
C CYS A 123 7.24 4.73 2.16
N ARG A 124 8.08 4.68 3.18
CA ARG A 124 9.52 4.97 3.08
C ARG A 124 10.33 3.83 3.64
N ARG A 125 11.34 3.37 2.89
CA ARG A 125 12.45 2.62 3.44
C ARG A 125 13.45 3.61 4.03
N THR A 126 13.72 3.55 5.32
CA THR A 126 14.58 4.51 6.05
C THR A 126 16.04 4.09 6.06
N TRP A 127 16.93 4.98 6.52
CA TRP A 127 18.38 4.74 6.60
C TRP A 127 18.75 3.56 7.51
N CYS A 128 17.92 3.29 8.52
CA CYS A 128 18.06 2.17 9.46
C CYS A 128 17.44 0.86 8.93
N HIS A 129 17.09 0.79 7.64
CA HIS A 129 16.47 -0.36 7.02
C HIS A 129 15.10 -0.75 7.60
N HIS A 130 14.32 0.22 8.07
CA HIS A 130 12.92 0.01 8.43
C HIS A 130 12.01 0.44 7.28
N ILE A 131 10.76 -0.04 7.26
CA ILE A 131 9.70 0.54 6.45
C ILE A 131 8.77 1.36 7.34
N VAL A 132 8.57 2.62 6.98
CA VAL A 132 7.60 3.52 7.61
C VAL A 132 6.38 3.61 6.70
N VAL A 133 5.20 3.41 7.27
CA VAL A 133 3.93 3.72 6.64
C VAL A 133 3.56 5.15 7.04
N ASP A 134 3.91 6.10 6.19
CA ASP A 134 3.60 7.51 6.46
C ASP A 134 2.09 7.77 6.33
N LEU A 135 1.45 7.15 5.32
CA LEU A 135 0.02 7.32 5.04
C LEU A 135 -0.56 6.02 4.53
N ALA A 136 -1.73 5.62 5.02
CA ALA A 136 -2.50 4.51 4.46
C ALA A 136 -3.98 4.87 4.45
N ALA A 137 -4.64 4.60 3.33
CA ALA A 137 -6.08 4.84 3.22
C ALA A 137 -6.74 3.88 2.23
N VAL A 138 -8.03 3.67 2.42
CA VAL A 138 -8.91 2.99 1.46
C VAL A 138 -9.84 4.02 0.83
N HIS A 139 -10.35 3.76 -0.37
CA HIS A 139 -11.19 4.72 -1.09
C HIS A 139 -12.40 5.16 -0.24
N PRO A 140 -12.81 6.44 -0.25
CA PRO A 140 -13.92 6.95 0.57
C PRO A 140 -15.22 6.13 0.47
N ASP A 141 -15.55 5.67 -0.73
CA ASP A 141 -16.73 4.84 -0.97
C ASP A 141 -16.67 3.48 -0.25
N ALA A 142 -15.48 2.97 0.08
CA ALA A 142 -15.31 1.70 0.79
C ALA A 142 -15.55 1.85 2.31
N ILE A 143 -15.47 3.09 2.81
CA ILE A 143 -15.65 3.46 4.23
C ILE A 143 -17.08 3.94 4.50
N THR A 144 -17.78 4.42 3.47
CA THR A 144 -19.11 5.03 3.61
C THR A 144 -20.17 3.98 3.97
N VAL A 145 -20.90 4.22 5.06
CA VAL A 145 -22.04 3.38 5.49
C VAL A 145 -23.19 3.56 4.49
N GLY A 146 -23.59 2.48 3.80
CA GLY A 146 -24.74 2.45 2.88
C GLY A 146 -24.42 1.97 1.47
N ASN A 147 -23.21 2.22 0.98
CA ASN A 147 -22.73 1.68 -0.30
C ASN A 147 -21.83 0.47 -0.03
N ALA A 148 -22.41 -0.72 -0.18
CA ALA A 148 -21.71 -2.01 -0.30
C ALA A 148 -20.35 -2.12 0.43
N GLN A 149 -20.38 -2.40 1.73
CA GLN A 149 -19.19 -2.51 2.59
C GLN A 149 -18.14 -3.45 1.99
N VAL A 150 -17.11 -2.89 1.37
CA VAL A 150 -15.91 -3.65 1.02
C VAL A 150 -15.16 -3.94 2.32
N LYS A 151 -14.93 -5.21 2.63
CA LYS A 151 -14.19 -5.62 3.84
C LYS A 151 -12.90 -6.32 3.44
N GLY A 152 -11.81 -5.95 4.11
CA GLY A 152 -10.52 -6.63 3.99
C GLY A 152 -9.47 -5.89 3.17
N ILE A 153 -9.78 -4.76 2.51
CA ILE A 153 -8.77 -3.99 1.76
C ILE A 153 -7.60 -3.61 2.67
N GLY A 154 -7.86 -2.95 3.80
CA GLY A 154 -6.79 -2.54 4.72
C GLY A 154 -5.98 -3.72 5.27
N THR A 155 -6.65 -4.80 5.67
CA THR A 155 -5.99 -6.02 6.15
C THR A 155 -5.07 -6.61 5.08
N GLY A 156 -5.58 -6.79 3.86
CA GLY A 156 -4.81 -7.31 2.73
C GLY A 156 -3.60 -6.44 2.39
N MET A 157 -3.76 -5.11 2.41
CA MET A 157 -2.68 -4.15 2.19
C MET A 157 -1.55 -4.31 3.21
N PHE A 158 -1.86 -4.41 4.50
CA PHE A 158 -0.84 -4.50 5.55
C PHE A 158 -0.15 -5.86 5.59
N TYR A 159 -0.90 -6.95 5.45
CA TYR A 159 -0.31 -8.29 5.34
C TYR A 159 0.61 -8.39 4.11
N SER A 160 0.19 -7.83 2.97
CA SER A 160 1.03 -7.77 1.77
C SER A 160 2.26 -6.88 1.97
N LEU A 161 2.12 -5.73 2.66
CA LEU A 161 3.25 -4.87 2.99
C LEU A 161 4.29 -5.58 3.86
N VAL A 162 3.85 -6.38 4.84
CA VAL A 162 4.76 -7.20 5.66
C VAL A 162 5.43 -8.28 4.82
N LYS A 163 4.71 -8.88 3.87
CA LYS A 163 5.33 -9.81 2.92
C LYS A 163 6.41 -9.14 2.06
N LEU A 164 6.18 -7.92 1.60
CA LEU A 164 7.19 -7.12 0.89
C LEU A 164 8.39 -6.83 1.80
N ALA A 165 8.16 -6.49 3.07
CA ALA A 165 9.21 -6.26 4.05
C ALA A 165 10.10 -7.50 4.24
N ASP A 166 9.48 -8.68 4.38
CA ASP A 166 10.16 -9.99 4.45
C ASP A 166 11.04 -10.25 3.21
N MET A 167 10.51 -10.00 2.01
CA MET A 167 11.28 -10.13 0.76
C MET A 167 12.50 -9.20 0.71
N LEU A 168 12.40 -8.01 1.32
CA LEU A 168 13.49 -7.04 1.45
C LEU A 168 14.39 -7.28 2.67
N ARG A 169 14.10 -8.31 3.49
CA ARG A 169 14.76 -8.57 4.78
C ARG A 169 14.70 -7.39 5.76
N VAL A 170 13.57 -6.69 5.74
CA VAL A 170 13.24 -5.63 6.70
C VAL A 170 12.54 -6.24 7.90
N GLU A 171 13.12 -6.08 9.08
CA GLU A 171 12.59 -6.67 10.33
C GLU A 171 11.56 -5.77 11.03
N THR A 172 11.48 -4.50 10.64
CA THR A 172 10.60 -3.51 11.26
C THR A 172 9.77 -2.75 10.25
N VAL A 173 8.45 -2.87 10.38
CA VAL A 173 7.48 -1.96 9.77
C VAL A 173 6.80 -1.17 10.89
N TRP A 174 6.66 0.14 10.75
CA TRP A 174 5.91 0.95 11.72
C TRP A 174 5.17 2.09 11.04
N GLY A 175 4.23 2.71 11.74
CA GLY A 175 3.52 3.88 11.28
C GLY A 175 2.78 4.58 12.41
N GLU A 176 2.21 5.73 12.09
CA GLU A 176 1.36 6.49 12.99
C GLU A 176 -0.11 6.09 12.80
N ALA A 177 -0.88 6.18 13.89
CA ALA A 177 -2.31 5.96 13.91
C ALA A 177 -3.01 7.22 14.42
N THR A 178 -4.04 7.66 13.70
CA THR A 178 -5.00 8.63 14.23
C THR A 178 -5.97 7.93 15.17
N GLU A 179 -6.69 8.71 15.98
CA GLU A 179 -7.79 8.22 16.81
C GLU A 179 -8.78 7.35 16.01
N ASN A 180 -9.09 7.73 14.76
CA ASN A 180 -10.00 7.00 13.87
C ASN A 180 -9.44 5.67 13.35
N SER A 181 -8.11 5.54 13.24
CA SER A 181 -7.44 4.36 12.65
C SER A 181 -6.79 3.45 13.68
N ALA A 182 -6.55 3.92 14.90
CA ALA A 182 -6.01 3.13 16.00
C ALA A 182 -6.79 1.82 16.28
N PRO A 183 -8.15 1.81 16.33
CA PRO A 183 -8.89 0.55 16.53
C PRO A 183 -8.68 -0.47 15.41
N PHE A 184 -8.46 -0.01 14.18
CA PHE A 184 -8.16 -0.89 13.05
C PHE A 184 -6.81 -1.57 13.26
N TYR A 185 -5.75 -0.83 13.58
CA TYR A 185 -4.42 -1.39 13.82
C TYR A 185 -4.37 -2.29 15.04
N GLN A 186 -5.04 -1.91 16.13
CA GLN A 186 -5.13 -2.73 17.33
C GLN A 186 -5.70 -4.12 17.00
N LYS A 187 -6.82 -4.14 16.25
CA LYS A 187 -7.47 -5.38 15.83
C LYS A 187 -6.62 -6.17 14.83
N LEU A 188 -6.08 -5.51 13.81
CA LEU A 188 -5.30 -6.13 12.75
C LEU A 188 -4.05 -6.82 13.31
N LEU A 189 -3.32 -6.12 14.17
CA LEU A 189 -2.02 -6.52 14.68
C LEU A 189 -2.10 -7.35 15.96
N GLY A 190 -3.29 -7.55 16.51
CA GLY A 190 -3.48 -8.25 17.79
C GLY A 190 -2.81 -7.52 18.97
N LEU A 191 -2.68 -6.20 18.87
CA LEU A 191 -2.03 -5.39 19.91
C LEU A 191 -3.02 -5.09 21.04
N PRO A 192 -2.55 -4.98 22.30
CA PRO A 192 -3.43 -4.62 23.42
C PRO A 192 -3.92 -3.19 23.30
N ARG A 193 -3.10 -2.28 22.74
CA ARG A 193 -3.41 -0.87 22.56
C ARG A 193 -2.57 -0.27 21.43
N VAL A 194 -3.19 0.58 20.63
CA VAL A 194 -2.53 1.51 19.71
C VAL A 194 -3.02 2.91 20.09
N THR A 195 -2.11 3.82 20.44
CA THR A 195 -2.47 5.22 20.73
C THR A 195 -2.09 6.11 19.56
N ASP A 196 -0.79 6.22 19.30
CA ASP A 196 -0.24 7.16 18.32
C ASP A 196 0.60 6.45 17.27
N HIS A 197 1.21 5.32 17.63
CA HIS A 197 2.10 4.55 16.77
C HIS A 197 1.81 3.06 16.88
N PHE A 198 2.08 2.34 15.81
CA PHE A 198 2.11 0.88 15.79
C PHE A 198 3.45 0.38 15.25
N PHE A 199 3.91 -0.75 15.79
CA PHE A 199 5.11 -1.44 15.35
C PHE A 199 4.75 -2.87 14.97
N ILE A 200 5.29 -3.32 13.85
CA ILE A 200 5.18 -4.68 13.34
C ILE A 200 6.60 -5.24 13.33
N THR A 201 6.94 -5.93 14.40
CA THR A 201 8.23 -6.59 14.65
C THR A 201 8.01 -7.92 15.35
N GLY A 202 9.00 -8.82 15.32
CA GLY A 202 8.98 -10.08 16.05
C GLY A 202 7.68 -10.87 15.85
N GLN A 203 6.98 -11.18 16.95
CA GLN A 203 5.74 -11.98 16.90
C GLN A 203 4.62 -11.33 16.08
N VAL A 204 4.51 -10.00 16.06
CA VAL A 204 3.50 -9.27 15.27
C VAL A 204 3.83 -9.38 13.77
N PHE A 205 5.11 -9.36 13.43
CA PHE A 205 5.57 -9.58 12.05
C PHE A 205 5.21 -10.98 11.57
N GLU A 206 5.51 -12.00 12.38
CA GLU A 206 5.16 -13.40 12.10
C GLU A 206 3.64 -13.63 12.01
N HIS A 207 2.86 -12.94 12.86
CA HIS A 207 1.40 -12.94 12.77
C HIS A 207 0.91 -12.41 11.43
N CYS A 208 1.46 -11.29 10.96
CA CYS A 208 1.13 -10.73 9.65
C CYS A 208 1.58 -11.63 8.49
N LEU A 209 2.69 -12.35 8.60
CA LEU A 209 3.15 -13.32 7.59
C LEU A 209 2.28 -14.58 7.51
N ARG A 210 1.72 -15.04 8.63
CA ARG A 210 0.66 -16.06 8.62
C ARG A 210 -0.63 -15.50 8.04
N GLY A 211 -1.00 -14.28 8.45
CA GLY A 211 -2.17 -13.56 7.94
C GLY A 211 -2.18 -13.40 6.42
N TYR A 212 -1.16 -12.72 5.87
CA TYR A 212 -0.20 -13.37 4.98
C TYR A 212 -0.72 -14.57 4.20
N ALA A 213 -0.08 -15.71 4.45
CA ALA A 213 -0.34 -17.06 3.93
C ALA A 213 -1.81 -17.51 3.93
N ASP A 214 -2.66 -16.99 4.81
CA ASP A 214 -4.08 -17.36 4.93
C ASP A 214 -5.04 -16.51 4.09
N LEU A 215 -4.60 -15.36 3.55
CA LEU A 215 -5.43 -14.56 2.63
C LEU A 215 -5.92 -15.41 1.41
N PRO A 216 -7.22 -15.42 1.09
CA PRO A 216 -7.73 -16.07 -0.11
C PRO A 216 -7.25 -15.35 -1.39
N GLY A 217 -7.12 -16.11 -2.50
CA GLY A 217 -6.84 -15.54 -3.83
C GLY A 217 -5.36 -15.26 -4.15
N LYS A 218 -4.42 -15.89 -3.44
CA LYS A 218 -3.00 -15.78 -3.79
C LYS A 218 -2.65 -16.56 -5.06
N ALA A 219 -1.78 -15.98 -5.87
CA ALA A 219 -1.04 -16.68 -6.92
C ALA A 219 0.31 -17.14 -6.38
#